data_AF-A0A2U0S957-F1
#
_entry.id   AF-A0A2U0S957-F1
#
_cell.length_a   1.000
_cell.length_b   1.000
_cell.length_c   1.000
_cell.angle_alpha   90.00
_cell.angle_beta   90.00
_cell.angle_gamma   90.00
#
_symmetry.space_group_name_H-M   'P 1'
#
loop_
_entity.id
_entity.type
_entity.pdbx_description
1 polymer ?
#
loop_
_entity_poly.entity_id
_entity_poly.type
_entity_poly.pdbx_seq_one_letter_code
_entity_poly.pdbx_strand_id
1 'polypeptide(L)'
;MSKWIFTTKNKGDVQIEWTDEDEVIVRTVATPPELIGSMTFRYIEGADRYDEDRFVVTNMYLDGPNGSGDYIRQGIGQEIISSMVTPVTFHVDDGNRRDDGGHLTGDGPGFARKMVSKGLAYWEEGNE
;
A
#
# COMPACT_ATOMS: atom_id res chain seq x y z
N MET A 1 2.60 -0.76 -16.55
CA MET A 1 3.64 -0.19 -15.67
C MET A 1 3.55 1.33 -15.69
N SER A 2 3.18 1.92 -14.55
CA SER A 2 3.18 3.37 -14.33
C SER A 2 4.30 3.73 -13.36
N LYS A 3 4.97 4.86 -13.58
CA LYS A 3 6.09 5.30 -12.76
C LYS A 3 6.08 6.81 -12.64
N TRP A 4 6.23 7.31 -11.41
CA TRP A 4 6.19 8.74 -11.12
C TRP A 4 7.07 9.10 -9.93
N ILE A 5 7.29 10.41 -9.77
CA ILE A 5 8.04 10.99 -8.66
C ILE A 5 7.06 11.58 -7.66
N PHE A 6 7.30 11.31 -6.38
CA PHE A 6 6.57 11.89 -5.27
C PHE A 6 7.54 12.61 -4.34
N THR A 7 7.29 13.88 -4.07
CA THR A 7 8.04 14.66 -3.08
C THR A 7 7.50 14.35 -1.69
N THR A 8 8.32 13.68 -0.88
CA THR A 8 7.95 13.37 0.50
C THR A 8 7.91 14.62 1.38
N LYS A 9 7.29 14.51 2.56
CA LYS A 9 7.22 15.65 3.50
C LYS A 9 8.60 16.18 3.90
N ASN A 10 9.56 15.30 4.20
CA ASN A 10 10.86 15.70 4.76
C ASN A 10 12.08 14.92 4.24
N LYS A 11 11.91 13.89 3.40
CA LYS A 11 13.00 13.00 2.96
C LYS A 11 13.39 13.22 1.48
N GLY A 12 12.84 14.25 0.85
CA GLY A 12 13.08 14.55 -0.56
C GLY A 12 12.23 13.69 -1.50
N ASP A 13 12.65 13.60 -2.76
CA ASP A 13 11.90 12.89 -3.80
C ASP A 13 12.14 11.38 -3.73
N VAL A 14 11.06 10.64 -3.97
CA VAL A 14 11.09 9.19 -4.16
C VAL A 14 10.45 8.84 -5.49
N GLN A 15 10.88 7.71 -6.05
CA GLN A 15 10.29 7.11 -7.22
C GLN A 15 9.30 6.03 -6.80
N ILE A 16 8.09 6.09 -7.33
CA ILE A 16 7.05 5.07 -7.16
C ILE A 16 6.81 4.40 -8.51
N GLU A 17 6.70 3.08 -8.50
CA GLU A 17 6.53 2.25 -9.71
C GLU A 17 5.50 1.15 -9.46
N TRP A 18 4.45 1.10 -10.29
CA TRP A 18 3.49 0.01 -10.35
C TRP A 18 3.99 -1.06 -11.33
N THR A 19 4.24 -2.27 -10.84
CA THR A 19 4.72 -3.43 -11.60
C THR A 19 3.57 -4.18 -12.26
N ASP A 20 3.87 -5.20 -13.04
CA ASP A 20 2.90 -6.14 -13.60
C ASP A 20 2.46 -7.25 -12.62
N GLU A 21 3.07 -7.31 -11.44
CA GLU A 21 2.82 -8.34 -10.41
C GLU A 21 1.94 -7.84 -9.25
N ASP A 22 1.02 -6.91 -9.52
CA ASP A 22 0.18 -6.26 -8.50
C ASP A 22 1.00 -5.72 -7.30
N GLU A 23 2.18 -5.18 -7.60
CA GLU A 23 3.09 -4.60 -6.60
C GLU A 23 3.42 -3.14 -6.95
N VAL A 24 3.51 -2.31 -5.91
CA VAL A 24 4.10 -0.99 -5.99
C VAL A 24 5.43 -0.99 -5.28
N ILE A 25 6.49 -0.62 -6.00
CA ILE A 25 7.83 -0.50 -5.45
C ILE A 25 8.19 0.98 -5.28
N VAL A 26 8.78 1.30 -4.13
CA VAL A 26 9.27 2.64 -3.78
C VAL A 26 10.78 2.63 -3.71
N ARG A 27 11.43 3.54 -4.43
CA ARG A 27 12.90 3.67 -4.49
C ARG A 27 13.36 5.11 -4.27
N THR A 28 14.60 5.30 -3.82
CA THR A 28 15.25 6.62 -3.85
C THR A 28 15.45 7.07 -5.30
N VAL A 29 15.58 8.39 -5.52
CA VAL A 29 15.99 8.96 -6.81
C VAL A 29 17.52 9.01 -6.99
N ALA A 30 18.27 8.35 -6.11
CA ALA A 30 19.73 8.30 -6.16
C ALA A 30 20.23 7.42 -7.33
N THR A 31 21.53 7.51 -7.60
CA THR A 31 22.21 6.66 -8.59
C THR A 31 23.33 5.88 -7.89
N PRO A 32 23.19 4.55 -7.71
CA PRO A 32 22.04 3.71 -8.08
C PRO A 32 20.82 3.94 -7.18
N PRO A 33 19.59 3.66 -7.67
CA PRO A 33 18.39 3.77 -6.85
C PRO A 33 18.36 2.67 -5.78
N GLU A 34 17.98 3.04 -4.57
CA GLU A 34 17.91 2.12 -3.43
C GLU A 34 16.45 1.81 -3.09
N LEU A 35 16.17 0.55 -2.74
CA LEU A 35 14.83 0.11 -2.33
C LEU A 35 14.46 0.75 -0.98
N ILE A 36 13.29 1.39 -0.94
CA ILE A 36 12.71 1.95 0.29
C ILE A 36 11.66 0.99 0.85
N GLY A 37 10.86 0.40 -0.02
CA GLY A 37 9.84 -0.56 0.38
C GLY A 37 8.88 -0.90 -0.74
N SER A 38 7.84 -1.64 -0.43
CA SER A 38 6.79 -1.97 -1.40
C SER A 38 5.42 -2.18 -0.74
N MET A 39 4.39 -2.22 -1.59
CA MET A 39 3.02 -2.57 -1.24
C MET A 39 2.53 -3.57 -2.29
N THR A 40 2.14 -4.77 -1.85
CA THR A 40 1.58 -5.80 -2.72
C THR A 40 0.07 -5.86 -2.54
N PHE A 41 -0.60 -6.17 -3.64
CA PHE A 41 -2.03 -6.24 -3.72
C PHE A 41 -2.46 -7.62 -4.23
N ARG A 42 -3.69 -7.99 -3.89
CA ARG A 42 -4.43 -9.07 -4.54
C ARG A 42 -5.63 -8.46 -5.23
N TYR A 43 -5.71 -8.63 -6.54
CA TYR A 43 -6.90 -8.25 -7.28
C TYR A 43 -8.07 -9.18 -6.95
N ILE A 44 -9.24 -8.59 -6.68
CA ILE A 44 -10.52 -9.30 -6.56
C ILE A 44 -11.43 -8.76 -7.66
N GLU A 45 -11.81 -9.65 -8.58
CA GLU A 45 -12.82 -9.37 -9.58
C GLU A 45 -14.20 -9.30 -8.90
N GLY A 46 -14.96 -8.28 -9.25
CA GLY A 46 -16.33 -8.09 -8.80
C GLY A 46 -17.25 -9.20 -9.29
N ALA A 47 -18.09 -9.74 -8.42
CA ALA A 47 -18.97 -10.86 -8.78
C ALA A 47 -20.07 -10.48 -9.79
N ASP A 48 -20.54 -9.23 -9.77
CA ASP A 48 -21.54 -8.70 -10.69
C ASP A 48 -21.54 -7.15 -10.72
N ARG A 49 -22.53 -6.53 -11.36
CA ARG A 49 -22.62 -5.06 -11.49
C ARG A 49 -22.76 -4.28 -10.18
N TYR A 50 -23.00 -4.96 -9.06
CA TYR A 50 -23.14 -4.38 -7.71
C TYR A 50 -21.92 -4.61 -6.84
N ASP A 51 -20.99 -5.48 -7.25
CA ASP A 51 -19.72 -5.74 -6.58
C ASP A 51 -18.61 -5.27 -7.52
N GLU A 52 -17.96 -4.16 -7.19
CA GLU A 52 -16.92 -3.60 -8.03
C GLU A 52 -15.58 -4.29 -7.81
N ASP A 53 -14.76 -4.32 -8.87
CA ASP A 53 -13.37 -4.77 -8.80
C ASP A 53 -12.63 -3.99 -7.71
N ARG A 54 -11.78 -4.69 -6.96
CA ARG A 54 -11.01 -4.08 -5.87
C ARG A 54 -9.63 -4.70 -5.72
N PHE A 55 -8.72 -3.95 -5.13
CA PHE A 55 -7.43 -4.46 -4.67
C PHE A 55 -7.41 -4.60 -3.16
N VAL A 56 -7.03 -5.77 -2.66
CA VAL A 56 -6.77 -5.98 -1.23
C VAL A 56 -5.28 -5.83 -0.98
N VAL A 57 -4.88 -4.98 -0.03
CA VAL A 57 -3.47 -4.91 0.40
C VAL A 57 -3.12 -6.17 1.18
N THR A 58 -2.17 -6.95 0.65
CA THR A 58 -1.72 -8.21 1.25
C THR A 58 -0.45 -8.02 2.07
N ASN A 59 0.49 -7.19 1.62
CA ASN A 59 1.71 -6.87 2.35
C ASN A 59 2.13 -5.43 2.07
N MET A 60 2.78 -4.80 3.06
CA MET A 60 3.36 -3.47 2.88
C MET A 60 4.48 -3.20 3.88
N TYR A 61 5.53 -2.52 3.44
CA TYR A 61 6.61 -2.05 4.30
C TYR A 61 7.29 -0.81 3.71
N LEU A 62 7.93 -0.02 4.58
CA LEU A 62 8.72 1.17 4.23
C LEU A 62 9.97 1.22 5.12
N ASP A 63 10.76 0.17 5.07
CA ASP A 63 11.93 -0.01 5.94
C ASP A 63 13.08 0.94 5.56
N GLY A 64 13.06 1.50 4.35
CA GLY A 64 14.12 2.35 3.85
C GLY A 64 15.43 1.61 3.59
N PRO A 65 16.43 2.29 3.01
CA PRO A 65 17.77 1.73 2.89
C PRO A 65 18.29 1.37 4.28
N ASN A 66 18.83 0.16 4.42
CA ASN A 66 19.39 -0.40 5.66
C ASN A 66 18.42 -0.53 6.85
N GLY A 67 17.09 -0.55 6.62
CA GLY A 67 16.10 -0.75 7.69
C GLY A 67 15.92 0.46 8.62
N SER A 68 16.23 1.66 8.13
CA SER A 68 16.15 2.91 8.89
C SER A 68 14.72 3.30 9.33
N GLY A 69 13.68 2.87 8.62
CA GLY A 69 12.29 3.28 8.85
C GLY A 69 12.02 4.76 8.59
N ASP A 70 12.98 5.49 8.03
CA ASP A 70 12.98 6.95 7.88
C ASP A 70 11.87 7.48 6.96
N TYR A 71 11.38 6.62 6.07
CA TYR A 71 10.37 6.94 5.06
C TYR A 71 8.94 6.70 5.57
N ILE A 72 8.77 6.17 6.78
CA ILE A 72 7.47 6.00 7.41
C ILE A 72 6.85 7.37 7.72
N ARG A 73 5.51 7.47 7.58
CA ARG A 73 4.71 8.70 7.80
C ARG A 73 5.05 9.90 6.89
N GLN A 74 5.84 9.67 5.84
CA GLN A 74 6.26 10.69 4.88
C GLN A 74 5.24 10.97 3.75
N GLY A 75 4.08 10.32 3.76
CA GLY A 75 3.01 10.52 2.77
C GLY A 75 2.98 9.50 1.63
N ILE A 76 4.04 8.70 1.48
CA ILE A 76 4.23 7.74 0.39
C ILE A 76 3.07 6.75 0.27
N GLY A 77 2.73 6.04 1.35
CA GLY A 77 1.62 5.08 1.31
C GLY A 77 0.28 5.73 0.93
N GLN A 78 0.03 6.96 1.39
CA GLN A 78 -1.20 7.67 1.03
C GLN A 78 -1.21 8.04 -0.46
N GLU A 79 -0.09 8.53 -0.98
CA GLU A 79 0.08 8.85 -2.40
C GLU A 79 -0.25 7.64 -3.27
N ILE A 80 0.32 6.47 -2.93
CA ILE A 80 0.07 5.22 -3.64
C ILE A 80 -1.44 4.95 -3.69
N ILE A 81 -2.11 4.89 -2.55
CA ILE A 81 -3.55 4.60 -2.50
C ILE A 81 -4.37 5.65 -3.25
N SER A 82 -4.07 6.94 -3.11
CA SER A 82 -4.82 8.00 -3.79
C SER A 82 -4.63 8.05 -5.31
N SER A 83 -3.55 7.43 -5.80
CA SER A 83 -3.29 7.31 -7.24
C SER A 83 -4.07 6.17 -7.91
N MET A 84 -4.65 5.26 -7.12
CA MET A 84 -5.38 4.11 -7.63
C MET A 84 -6.81 4.50 -8.02
N VAL A 85 -7.21 4.09 -9.22
CA VAL A 85 -8.59 4.27 -9.72
C VAL A 85 -9.50 3.18 -9.17
N THR A 86 -8.96 1.96 -9.06
CA THR A 86 -9.65 0.81 -8.48
C THR A 86 -9.66 0.95 -6.95
N PRO A 87 -10.82 0.76 -6.30
CA PRO A 87 -10.93 0.77 -4.84
C PRO A 87 -9.90 -0.12 -4.16
N VAL A 88 -9.37 0.37 -3.04
CA VAL A 88 -8.42 -0.37 -2.21
C VAL A 88 -9.09 -0.76 -0.90
N THR A 89 -8.91 -2.00 -0.51
CA THR A 89 -9.36 -2.51 0.78
C THR A 89 -8.21 -3.07 1.62
N PHE A 90 -8.42 -3.08 2.93
CA PHE A 90 -7.57 -3.75 3.89
C PHE A 90 -8.39 -4.82 4.61
N HIS A 91 -7.77 -5.96 4.93
CA HIS A 91 -8.39 -6.91 5.85
C HIS A 91 -8.68 -6.24 7.20
N VAL A 92 -9.82 -6.60 7.80
CA VAL A 92 -10.13 -6.21 9.17
C VAL A 92 -9.06 -6.79 10.11
N ASP A 93 -8.46 -5.92 10.92
CA ASP A 93 -7.53 -6.31 11.98
C ASP A 93 -8.31 -6.95 13.13
N ASP A 94 -8.62 -8.24 12.98
CA ASP A 94 -9.30 -9.06 13.98
C ASP A 94 -8.34 -9.75 14.98
N GLY A 95 -7.05 -9.40 14.91
CA GLY A 95 -6.00 -9.97 15.74
C GLY A 95 -5.55 -11.38 15.32
N ASN A 96 -6.16 -12.01 14.31
CA ASN A 96 -5.75 -13.30 13.80
C ASN A 96 -4.79 -13.15 12.62
N ARG A 97 -3.85 -14.09 12.53
CA ARG A 97 -2.95 -14.22 11.38
C ARG A 97 -3.72 -14.95 10.27
N ARG A 98 -3.90 -14.32 9.12
CA ARG A 98 -4.53 -14.93 7.94
C ARG A 98 -3.48 -15.64 7.08
N ASP A 99 -3.87 -16.77 6.50
CA ASP A 99 -3.01 -17.62 5.68
C ASP A 99 -2.72 -17.02 4.29
N ASP A 100 -3.50 -16.03 3.85
CA ASP A 100 -3.32 -15.30 2.59
C ASP A 100 -2.22 -14.23 2.63
N GLY A 101 -1.51 -14.13 3.75
CA GLY A 101 -0.45 -13.14 3.97
C GLY A 101 -0.98 -11.77 4.40
N GLY A 102 -2.29 -11.56 4.40
CA GLY A 102 -2.99 -10.35 4.80
C GLY A 102 -2.88 -10.08 6.31
N HIS A 103 -1.69 -9.71 6.78
CA HIS A 103 -1.47 -9.32 8.16
C HIS A 103 -0.65 -8.04 8.21
N LEU A 104 -1.34 -6.94 8.45
CA LEU A 104 -0.69 -5.66 8.69
C LEU A 104 0.07 -5.74 10.03
N THR A 105 1.38 -5.66 9.98
CA THR A 105 2.23 -5.63 11.18
C THR A 105 2.88 -4.25 11.37
N GLY A 106 3.44 -4.02 12.56
CA GLY A 106 4.11 -2.75 12.89
C GLY A 106 3.18 -1.55 12.73
N ASP A 107 3.56 -0.61 11.86
CA ASP A 107 2.78 0.61 11.58
C ASP A 107 1.59 0.38 10.62
N GLY A 108 1.45 -0.82 10.04
CA GLY A 108 0.41 -1.18 9.05
C GLY A 108 -1.03 -0.95 9.52
N PRO A 109 -1.46 -1.47 10.70
CA PRO A 109 -2.84 -1.29 11.16
C PRO A 109 -3.21 0.18 11.40
N GLY A 110 -2.26 0.97 11.92
CA GLY A 110 -2.42 2.40 12.11
C GLY A 110 -2.55 3.15 10.79
N PHE A 111 -1.80 2.73 9.77
CA PHE A 111 -1.90 3.26 8.41
C PHE A 111 -3.26 2.95 7.77
N ALA A 112 -3.71 1.68 7.81
CA ALA A 112 -5.00 1.28 7.24
C ALA A 112 -6.17 2.04 7.86
N ARG A 113 -6.25 2.11 9.21
CA ARG A 113 -7.25 2.92 9.93
C ARG A 113 -7.27 4.38 9.44
N LYS A 114 -6.09 4.95 9.17
CA LYS A 114 -5.96 6.32 8.68
C LYS A 114 -6.42 6.49 7.24
N MET A 115 -6.19 5.51 6.36
CA MET A 115 -6.68 5.57 4.98
C MET A 115 -8.20 5.41 4.91
N VAL A 116 -8.75 4.48 5.71
CA VAL A 116 -10.21 4.27 5.80
C VAL A 116 -10.91 5.51 6.36
N SER A 117 -10.42 6.07 7.47
CA SER A 117 -11.00 7.30 8.04
C SER A 117 -10.92 8.53 7.11
N LYS A 118 -10.06 8.48 6.08
CA LYS A 118 -9.96 9.51 5.04
C LYS A 118 -10.83 9.25 3.81
N GLY A 119 -11.53 8.11 3.75
CA GLY A 119 -12.28 7.68 2.57
C GLY A 119 -11.40 7.33 1.37
N LEU A 120 -10.12 7.01 1.62
CA LEU A 120 -9.18 6.58 0.56
C LEU A 120 -9.15 5.06 0.38
N ALA A 121 -9.67 4.32 1.35
CA ALA A 121 -9.76 2.86 1.33
C ALA A 121 -10.95 2.39 2.16
N TYR A 122 -11.27 1.10 2.09
CA TYR A 122 -12.33 0.48 2.88
C TYR A 122 -11.79 -0.74 3.64
N TRP A 123 -12.56 -1.20 4.63
CA TRP A 123 -12.30 -2.53 5.19
C TRP A 123 -12.90 -3.57 4.26
N GLU A 124 -12.18 -4.66 4.04
CA GLU A 124 -12.75 -5.84 3.39
C GLU A 124 -13.81 -6.41 4.33
N GLU A 125 -15.06 -6.43 3.87
CA GLU A 125 -16.14 -7.11 4.58
C GLU A 125 -15.82 -8.60 4.59
N GLY A 126 -15.67 -9.18 5.78
CA GLY A 126 -15.62 -10.63 5.91
C GLY A 126 -16.97 -11.17 5.49
N ASN A 127 -17.00 -12.04 4.48
CA ASN A 127 -18.19 -12.86 4.23
C ASN A 127 -18.41 -13.71 5.48
N GLU A 128 -19.43 -13.38 6.29
CA GLU A 128 -20.02 -14.29 7.29
C GLU A 128 -20.70 -15.47 6.61
#